data_AF-A0A858STY3-F1
#
_entry.id   AF-A0A858STY3-F1
#
_cell.length_a   1.000
_cell.length_b   1.000
_cell.length_c   1.000
_cell.angle_alpha   90.00
_cell.angle_beta   90.00
_cell.angle_gamma   90.00
#
_symmetry.space_group_name_H-M   'P 1'
#
loop_
_entity.id
_entity.type
_entity.pdbx_description
1 polymer ?
#
loop_
_entity_poly.entity_id
_entity_poly.type
_entity_poly.pdbx_seq_one_letter_code
_entity_poly.pdbx_strand_id
1 'polypeptide(L)'
;MNEAEIILTGLRAWLIFGALVAAVFLTFGMDRIDEDAQGAYVFRPLLIPGVMVIWPLVLWRWYVYESGREVWQRRYDPPRRSHLAAGFILPAGIALIILAGLTVRQTWPADIAPERLSSPAEVSQ
;
A
#
# COMPACT_ATOMS: atom_id res chain seq x y z
N MET A 1 -2.08 -4.49 24.91
CA MET A 1 -1.31 -4.13 23.71
C MET A 1 -1.35 -2.63 23.56
N ASN A 2 -0.20 -2.00 23.33
CA ASN A 2 -0.16 -0.56 23.06
C ASN A 2 -0.66 -0.26 21.63
N GLU A 3 -1.11 0.95 21.35
CA GLU A 3 -1.58 1.38 20.01
C GLU A 3 -0.53 1.13 18.93
N ALA A 4 0.73 1.48 19.23
CA ALA A 4 1.87 1.24 18.34
C ALA A 4 2.08 -0.27 18.03
N GLU A 5 1.85 -1.12 19.02
CA GLU A 5 1.99 -2.57 18.89
C GLU A 5 0.88 -3.16 18.00
N ILE A 6 -0.35 -2.66 18.14
CA ILE A 6 -1.49 -3.05 17.29
C ILE A 6 -1.20 -2.67 15.83
N ILE A 7 -0.74 -1.44 15.58
CA ILE A 7 -0.41 -0.95 14.23
C ILE A 7 0.71 -1.79 13.62
N LEU A 8 1.80 -2.00 14.35
CA LEU A 8 2.94 -2.78 13.86
C LEU A 8 2.57 -4.24 13.58
N THR A 9 1.78 -4.86 14.47
CA THR A 9 1.32 -6.25 14.30
C THR A 9 0.41 -6.38 13.08
N GLY A 10 -0.53 -5.44 12.91
CA GLY A 10 -1.40 -5.39 11.74
C GLY A 10 -0.62 -5.20 10.43
N LEU A 11 0.36 -4.28 10.41
CA LEU A 11 1.21 -4.04 9.24
C LEU A 11 2.08 -5.25 8.91
N ARG A 12 2.63 -5.93 9.92
CA ARG A 12 3.39 -7.18 9.74
C ARG A 12 2.51 -8.28 9.14
N ALA A 13 1.33 -8.50 9.70
CA ALA A 13 0.39 -9.48 9.17
C ALA A 13 0.03 -9.15 7.71
N TRP A 14 -0.28 -7.89 7.42
CA TRP A 14 -0.57 -7.42 6.06
C TRP A 14 0.55 -7.73 5.07
N LEU A 15 1.79 -7.40 5.43
CA LEU A 15 2.96 -7.65 4.57
C LEU A 15 3.28 -9.14 4.44
N ILE A 16 3.03 -9.96 5.46
CA ILE A 16 3.19 -11.42 5.38
C ILE A 16 2.20 -11.99 4.37
N PHE A 17 0.92 -11.64 4.45
CA PHE A 17 -0.07 -12.05 3.45
C PHE A 17 0.30 -11.53 2.06
N GLY A 18 0.73 -10.27 1.97
CA GLY A 18 1.22 -9.67 0.74
C GLY A 18 2.41 -10.43 0.14
N ALA A 19 3.35 -10.90 0.97
CA ALA A 19 4.51 -11.67 0.52
C ALA A 19 4.10 -13.05 -0.02
N LEU A 20 3.17 -13.74 0.66
CA LEU A 20 2.63 -15.01 0.19
C LEU A 20 1.94 -14.84 -1.16
N VAL A 21 1.11 -13.81 -1.31
CA VAL A 21 0.44 -13.50 -2.57
C VAL A 21 1.46 -13.13 -3.64
N ALA A 22 2.46 -12.30 -3.33
CA ALA A 22 3.50 -11.93 -4.28
C ALA A 22 4.27 -13.14 -4.78
N ALA A 23 4.63 -14.07 -3.90
CA ALA A 23 5.28 -15.31 -4.29
C ALA A 23 4.43 -16.10 -5.29
N VAL A 24 3.16 -16.38 -4.95
CA VAL A 24 2.24 -17.14 -5.82
C VAL A 24 1.95 -16.42 -7.13
N PHE A 25 1.69 -15.12 -7.07
CA PHE A 25 1.33 -14.31 -8.23
C PHE A 25 2.49 -14.17 -9.21
N LEU A 26 3.70 -13.90 -8.74
CA LEU A 26 4.86 -13.69 -9.61
C LEU A 26 5.40 -15.00 -10.23
N THR A 27 5.13 -16.15 -9.61
CA THR A 27 5.52 -17.46 -10.16
C THR A 27 4.45 -18.08 -11.06
N PHE A 28 3.16 -17.92 -10.76
CA PHE A 28 2.08 -18.60 -11.49
C PHE A 28 1.08 -17.65 -12.15
N GLY A 29 0.75 -16.53 -11.51
CA GLY A 29 -0.32 -15.64 -11.98
C GLY A 29 0.10 -14.75 -13.13
N MET A 30 1.31 -14.19 -13.07
CA MET A 30 1.78 -13.17 -13.99
C MET A 30 1.89 -13.65 -15.44
N ASP A 31 2.45 -14.84 -15.64
CA ASP A 31 2.60 -15.44 -16.98
C ASP A 31 1.25 -15.77 -17.64
N ARG A 32 0.16 -15.83 -16.86
CA ARG A 32 -1.21 -16.09 -17.37
C ARG A 32 -1.95 -14.81 -17.74
N ILE A 33 -1.58 -13.69 -17.12
CA ILE A 33 -2.22 -12.38 -17.34
C ILE A 33 -1.54 -11.61 -18.46
N ASP A 34 -0.22 -11.73 -18.56
CA ASP A 34 0.58 -10.96 -19.51
C ASP A 34 1.55 -11.90 -20.24
N GLU A 35 1.24 -12.17 -21.51
CA GLU A 35 2.08 -13.00 -22.37
C GLU A 35 3.42 -12.29 -22.68
N ASP A 36 3.45 -10.95 -22.68
CA ASP A 36 4.68 -10.15 -22.84
C ASP A 36 5.55 -10.16 -21.57
N ALA A 37 5.03 -10.61 -20.43
CA ALA A 37 5.83 -10.82 -19.22
C ALA A 37 6.74 -12.07 -19.34
N GLN A 38 6.55 -12.90 -20.37
CA GLN A 38 7.44 -14.02 -20.68
C GLN A 38 8.79 -13.48 -21.18
N GLY A 39 9.87 -13.76 -20.43
CA GLY A 39 11.22 -13.28 -20.74
C GLY A 39 11.72 -12.12 -19.86
N ALA A 40 10.82 -11.38 -19.20
CA ALA A 40 11.17 -10.27 -18.30
C ALA A 40 11.47 -10.71 -16.85
N TYR A 41 12.14 -11.84 -16.65
CA TYR A 41 12.34 -12.46 -15.34
C TYR A 41 13.11 -11.58 -14.34
N VAL A 42 14.02 -10.73 -14.82
CA VAL A 42 14.84 -9.83 -13.99
C VAL A 42 14.02 -8.71 -13.35
N PHE A 43 12.91 -8.30 -13.97
CA PHE A 43 12.07 -7.21 -13.46
C PHE A 43 11.01 -7.67 -12.47
N ARG A 44 10.71 -8.98 -12.40
CA ARG A 44 9.68 -9.54 -11.52
C ARG A 44 9.93 -9.23 -10.03
N PRO A 45 11.16 -9.33 -9.50
CA PRO A 45 11.42 -8.98 -8.10
C PRO A 45 11.11 -7.51 -7.77
N LEU A 46 11.21 -6.59 -8.73
CA LEU A 46 10.89 -5.17 -8.53
C LEU A 46 9.41 -4.96 -8.22
N LEU A 47 8.54 -5.89 -8.63
CA LEU A 47 7.10 -5.84 -8.37
C LEU A 47 6.72 -6.30 -6.96
N ILE A 48 7.59 -7.07 -6.29
CA ILE A 48 7.34 -7.60 -4.93
C ILE A 48 6.84 -6.52 -3.96
N PRO A 49 7.53 -5.38 -3.76
CA PRO A 49 7.06 -4.36 -2.81
C PRO A 49 5.69 -3.79 -3.19
N GLY A 50 5.41 -3.61 -4.48
CA GLY A 50 4.10 -3.16 -4.96
C GLY A 50 3.02 -4.20 -4.65
N VAL A 51 3.22 -5.45 -5.06
CA VAL A 51 2.26 -6.54 -4.85
C VAL A 51 2.00 -6.75 -3.36
N MET A 52 3.02 -6.68 -2.51
CA MET A 52 2.85 -6.82 -1.05
C MET A 52 1.90 -5.77 -0.45
N VAL A 53 1.94 -4.54 -0.95
CA VAL A 53 1.09 -3.45 -0.43
C VAL A 53 -0.34 -3.57 -0.95
N ILE A 54 -0.51 -3.83 -2.25
CA ILE A 54 -1.81 -3.84 -2.94
C ILE A 54 -2.35 -5.25 -3.24
N TRP A 55 -1.93 -6.27 -2.50
CA TRP A 55 -2.25 -7.67 -2.76
C TRP A 55 -3.76 -7.97 -2.91
N PRO A 56 -4.71 -7.35 -2.18
CA PRO A 56 -6.13 -7.67 -2.35
C PRO A 56 -6.63 -7.24 -3.74
N LEU A 57 -6.14 -6.10 -4.23
CA LEU A 57 -6.45 -5.61 -5.57
C LEU A 57 -5.85 -6.53 -6.64
N VAL A 58 -4.63 -7.03 -6.41
CA VAL A 58 -3.98 -8.00 -7.30
C VAL A 58 -4.79 -9.29 -7.38
N LEU A 59 -5.20 -9.86 -6.25
CA LEU A 59 -6.05 -11.07 -6.23
C LEU A 59 -7.41 -10.84 -6.89
N TRP A 60 -8.07 -9.73 -6.60
CA TRP A 60 -9.35 -9.40 -7.23
C TRP A 60 -9.17 -9.29 -8.75
N ARG A 61 -8.18 -8.52 -9.21
CA ARG A 61 -7.92 -8.37 -10.64
C ARG A 61 -7.60 -9.71 -11.31
N TRP A 62 -6.80 -10.54 -10.65
CA TRP A 62 -6.49 -11.88 -11.13
C TRP A 62 -7.75 -12.76 -11.24
N TYR A 63 -8.62 -12.74 -10.23
CA TYR A 63 -9.90 -13.47 -10.26
C TYR A 63 -10.85 -12.99 -11.36
N VAL A 64 -10.94 -11.68 -11.61
CA VAL A 64 -11.78 -11.13 -12.70
C VAL A 64 -11.27 -11.58 -14.07
N TYR A 65 -9.95 -11.61 -14.24
CA TYR A 65 -9.31 -12.09 -15.46
C TYR A 65 -9.59 -13.59 -15.67
N GLU A 66 -9.35 -14.42 -14.65
CA GLU A 66 -9.51 -15.87 -14.74
C GLU A 66 -11.00 -16.29 -14.90
N SER A 67 -11.93 -15.50 -14.36
CA SER A 67 -13.38 -15.74 -14.53
C SER A 67 -13.93 -15.32 -15.90
N GLY A 68 -13.12 -14.75 -16.79
CA GLY A 68 -13.55 -14.29 -18.11
C GLY A 68 -14.61 -13.18 -18.07
N ARG A 69 -14.81 -12.55 -16.91
CA ARG A 69 -15.78 -11.46 -16.71
C ARG A 69 -15.29 -10.14 -17.30
N GLU A 70 -14.06 -10.10 -17.78
CA GLU A 70 -13.47 -8.94 -18.40
C GLU A 70 -14.06 -8.71 -19.81
N VAL A 71 -14.95 -7.73 -19.89
CA VAL A 71 -15.49 -7.27 -21.17
C VAL A 71 -14.54 -6.23 -21.75
N TRP A 72 -13.63 -6.64 -22.64
CA TRP A 72 -12.66 -5.77 -23.33
C TRP A 72 -13.29 -4.50 -23.89
N GLN A 73 -14.52 -4.60 -24.40
CA GLN A 73 -15.26 -3.50 -25.02
C GLN A 73 -15.63 -2.39 -24.02
N ARG A 74 -15.78 -2.69 -22.73
CA ARG A 74 -16.12 -1.70 -21.69
C ARG A 74 -14.92 -1.00 -21.08
N ARG A 75 -13.68 -1.39 -21.44
CA ARG A 75 -12.45 -0.79 -20.87
C ARG A 75 -12.31 0.70 -21.20
N TYR A 76 -12.88 1.13 -22.32
CA TYR A 76 -12.83 2.53 -22.78
C TYR A 76 -14.09 3.33 -22.46
N ASP A 77 -15.08 2.73 -21.78
CA ASP A 77 -16.27 3.47 -21.37
C ASP A 77 -15.90 4.42 -20.22
N PRO A 78 -16.07 5.74 -20.39
CA PRO A 78 -15.77 6.68 -19.32
C PRO A 78 -16.74 6.42 -18.15
N PRO A 79 -16.23 6.19 -16.92
CA PRO A 79 -17.07 5.87 -15.78
C PRO A 79 -17.75 7.14 -15.23
N ARG A 80 -18.71 7.68 -16.00
CA ARG A 80 -19.34 9.00 -15.76
C ARG A 80 -20.02 9.15 -14.39
N ARG A 81 -20.54 8.06 -13.82
CA ARG A 81 -21.27 8.09 -12.54
C ARG A 81 -20.36 8.10 -11.31
N SER A 82 -19.17 7.50 -11.38
CA SER A 82 -18.26 7.44 -10.23
C SER A 82 -17.39 8.68 -10.10
N HIS A 83 -17.19 9.47 -11.16
CA HIS A 83 -16.44 10.73 -11.09
C HIS A 83 -17.01 11.72 -10.07
N LEU A 84 -18.34 11.85 -10.00
CA LEU A 84 -18.98 12.74 -9.04
C LEU A 84 -18.78 12.25 -7.61
N ALA A 85 -18.97 10.94 -7.37
CA ALA A 85 -18.74 10.35 -6.06
C ALA A 85 -17.27 10.52 -5.63
N ALA A 86 -16.31 10.19 -6.50
CA ALA A 86 -14.89 10.37 -6.24
C ALA A 86 -14.51 11.84 -5.98
N GLY A 87 -15.12 12.76 -6.74
CA GLY A 87 -14.91 14.20 -6.61
C GLY A 87 -15.29 14.77 -5.24
N PHE A 88 -16.23 14.14 -4.53
CA PHE A 88 -16.60 14.54 -3.16
C PHE A 88 -15.95 13.67 -2.08
N ILE A 89 -15.87 12.36 -2.29
CA ILE A 89 -15.33 11.41 -1.31
C ILE A 89 -13.85 11.68 -1.05
N LEU A 90 -13.06 11.92 -2.09
CA LEU A 90 -11.62 12.11 -1.94
C LEU A 90 -11.27 13.35 -1.10
N PRO A 91 -11.76 14.57 -1.40
CA PRO A 91 -11.46 15.74 -0.58
C PRO A 91 -12.06 15.62 0.83
N ALA A 92 -13.27 15.06 0.98
CA ALA A 92 -13.86 14.84 2.30
C ALA A 92 -13.01 13.87 3.15
N GLY A 93 -12.54 12.78 2.53
CA GLY A 93 -11.64 11.82 3.16
C GLY A 93 -10.31 12.43 3.55
N ILE A 94 -9.69 13.22 2.67
CA ILE A 94 -8.44 13.94 2.97
C ILE A 94 -8.64 14.90 4.16
N ALA A 95 -9.71 15.70 4.13
CA ALA A 95 -10.01 16.63 5.22
C ALA A 95 -10.24 15.89 6.55
N LEU A 96 -10.97 14.77 6.52
CA LEU A 96 -11.20 13.93 7.70
C LEU A 96 -9.91 13.31 8.24
N ILE A 97 -9.01 12.82 7.37
CA ILE A 97 -7.70 12.29 7.78
C ILE A 97 -6.84 13.39 8.42
N ILE A 98 -6.81 14.58 7.82
CA ILE A 98 -6.07 15.73 8.39
C ILE A 98 -6.64 16.11 9.75
N LEU A 99 -7.96 16.26 9.86
CA LEU A 99 -8.63 16.58 11.13
C LEU A 99 -8.33 15.53 12.19
N ALA A 100 -8.47 14.24 11.85
CA ALA A 100 -8.14 13.14 12.74
C ALA A 100 -6.68 13.21 13.19
N GLY A 101 -5.74 13.41 12.26
CA GLY A 101 -4.31 13.54 12.56
C GLY A 101 -3.99 14.73 13.47
N LEU A 102 -4.65 15.87 13.27
CA LEU A 102 -4.50 17.05 14.12
C LEU A 102 -5.11 16.85 15.52
N THR A 103 -6.23 16.12 15.61
CA THR A 103 -6.88 15.82 16.90
C THR A 103 -6.13 14.78 17.73
N VAL A 104 -5.52 13.78 17.08
CA VAL A 104 -4.70 12.73 17.73
C VAL A 104 -3.27 13.24 17.95
N ARG A 105 -3.12 14.53 18.28
CA ARG A 105 -1.83 15.20 18.44
C ARG A 105 -0.91 14.31 19.28
N GLN A 106 0.22 13.90 18.71
CA GLN A 106 1.28 13.21 19.44
C GLN A 106 1.84 14.20 20.47
N THR A 107 1.23 14.23 21.66
CA THR A 107 1.77 14.95 22.79
C THR A 107 3.02 14.21 23.21
N TRP A 108 4.18 14.82 22.99
CA TRP A 108 5.44 14.33 23.54
C TRP A 108 5.25 14.13 25.05
N PRO A 109 5.53 12.94 25.61
CA PRO A 109 5.37 12.70 27.03
C PRO A 109 6.23 13.70 27.80
N ALA A 110 5.61 14.50 28.68
CA ALA A 110 6.30 15.57 29.41
C ALA A 110 7.37 15.03 30.40
N ASP A 111 7.31 13.72 30.68
CA ASP A 111 8.21 12.96 31.54
C ASP A 111 9.45 12.41 30.83
N ILE A 112 9.52 12.48 29.49
CA ILE A 112 10.73 12.09 28.76
C ILE A 112 11.68 13.29 28.71
N ALA A 113 12.66 13.31 29.63
CA ALA A 113 13.76 14.26 29.59
C ALA A 113 14.54 14.09 28.27
N PRO A 114 14.80 15.17 27.50
CA PRO A 114 15.55 15.07 26.27
C PRO A 114 16.98 14.59 26.56
N GLU A 115 17.30 13.37 26.11
CA GLU A 115 18.63 12.80 26.23
C GLU A 115 19.47 13.21 25.01
N ARG A 116 20.67 13.73 25.27
CA ARG A 116 21.56 14.23 24.23
C ARG A 116 22.32 13.06 23.61
N LEU A 117 21.94 12.67 22.39
CA LEU A 117 22.52 11.51 21.68
C LEU A 117 23.99 11.69 21.26
N SER A 118 24.48 12.93 21.18
CA SER A 118 25.89 13.21 20.85
C SER A 118 26.40 14.49 21.53
N SER A 119 27.67 14.43 21.95
CA SER A 119 28.41 15.60 22.42
C SER A 119 28.57 16.62 21.29
N PRO A 120 28.54 17.94 21.58
CA PRO A 120 28.79 18.95 20.56
C PRO A 120 30.18 18.71 19.96
N ALA A 121 30.27 18.76 18.63
CA ALA A 121 31.56 18.68 17.95
C ALA A 121 32.49 19.74 18.54
N GLU A 122 33.66 19.33 19.02
CA GLU A 122 34.71 20.26 19.45
C GLU A 122 35.00 21.19 18.28
N VAL A 123 34.59 22.44 18.40
CA VAL A 123 35.00 23.50 17.48
C VAL A 123 36.50 23.64 17.69
N SER A 124 37.28 23.02 16.81
CA SER A 124 38.73 23.20 16.76
C SER A 124 38.99 24.68 16.52
N GLN A 125 39.52 25.36 17.53
CA GLN A 125 40.03 26.73 17.43
C GLN A 125 41.39 26.74 16.74
#